data_AF-A0A9X4ADJ8-F1
#
_entry.id   AF-A0A9X4ADJ8-F1
#
_cell.length_a   1.000
_cell.length_b   1.000
_cell.length_c   1.000
_cell.angle_alpha   90.00
_cell.angle_beta   90.00
_cell.angle_gamma   90.00
#
_symmetry.space_group_name_H-M   'P 1'
#
loop_
_entity.id
_entity.type
_entity.pdbx_description
1 polymer ?
#
loop_
_entity_poly.entity_id
_entity_poly.type
_entity_poly.pdbx_seq_one_letter_code
_entity_poly.pdbx_strand_id
1 'polypeptide(L)'
;MKINVFSFDADVMYARKYLPTKKCRNVRTMTMLASHQFHVRKISSKEAPVAFKVTAFEANRTIRLFNGTLYGTIIQRGGYRFDDFLQPLLWEVKRQYQSLVHKQAPNGDMANYFVDRPYDMNKSVTLSDTFDENCQKIQEHLDQKFLLIDGELWVKTEEPRYEVVTMGLGHNHGGTAMFIEYDYNENISNDNYFRADQFKEAYDYAIKVAENRGDTDDVARFKEELKTRKLLNYIEVCIPEAVGLDPKKDAGKGNPLLNEMEDAISGSPDKQSAALGVFLTALTHLK
;
A
#
# COMPACT_ATOMS: atom_id res chain seq x y z
N MET A 1 -6.80 -33.17 1.11
CA MET A 1 -7.30 -32.11 2.02
C MET A 1 -8.32 -31.29 1.26
N LYS A 2 -9.56 -31.14 1.76
CA LYS A 2 -10.50 -30.17 1.17
C LYS A 2 -9.92 -28.78 1.45
N ILE A 3 -9.45 -28.09 0.42
CA ILE A 3 -9.00 -26.70 0.56
C ILE A 3 -10.25 -25.90 0.94
N ASN A 4 -10.29 -25.38 2.16
CA ASN A 4 -11.40 -24.56 2.61
C ASN A 4 -11.28 -23.22 1.91
N VAL A 5 -12.11 -22.99 0.89
CA VAL A 5 -12.07 -21.77 0.08
C VAL A 5 -13.42 -21.05 0.12
N PHE A 6 -13.37 -19.74 -0.08
CA PHE A 6 -14.49 -18.94 -0.55
C PHE A 6 -14.39 -18.85 -2.05
N SER A 7 -15.51 -19.03 -2.76
CA SER A 7 -15.56 -18.94 -4.21
C SER A 7 -16.47 -17.80 -4.61
N PHE A 8 -16.10 -17.05 -5.64
CA PHE A 8 -16.92 -15.96 -6.17
C PHE A 8 -16.71 -15.84 -7.67
N ASP A 9 -17.76 -15.45 -8.39
CA ASP A 9 -17.69 -15.26 -9.84
C ASP A 9 -17.32 -13.79 -10.13
N ALA A 10 -16.43 -13.59 -11.10
CA ALA A 10 -16.06 -12.26 -11.57
C ALA A 10 -15.83 -12.26 -13.07
N ASP A 11 -16.17 -11.15 -13.73
CA ASP A 11 -15.88 -10.96 -15.14
C ASP A 11 -14.42 -10.60 -15.37
N VAL A 12 -13.82 -11.22 -16.38
CA VAL A 12 -12.41 -11.05 -16.75
C VAL A 12 -12.35 -10.60 -18.20
N MET A 13 -11.67 -9.48 -18.43
CA MET A 13 -11.31 -9.09 -19.79
C MET A 13 -10.06 -9.84 -20.25
N TYR A 14 -10.05 -10.27 -21.50
CA TYR A 14 -8.94 -10.99 -22.09
C TYR A 14 -8.76 -10.64 -23.56
N ALA A 15 -7.54 -10.83 -24.07
CA ALA A 15 -7.21 -10.54 -25.45
C ALA A 15 -7.45 -11.77 -26.33
N ARG A 16 -8.13 -11.58 -27.46
CA ARG A 16 -8.32 -12.62 -28.48
C ARG A 16 -7.63 -12.19 -29.76
N LYS A 17 -6.74 -13.04 -30.29
CA LYS A 17 -6.17 -12.91 -31.63
C LYS A 17 -7.03 -13.69 -32.62
N TYR A 18 -7.43 -13.04 -33.70
CA TYR A 18 -8.39 -13.62 -34.64
C TYR A 18 -8.16 -13.16 -36.09
N LEU A 19 -8.74 -13.91 -37.03
CA LEU A 19 -8.97 -13.49 -38.41
C LEU A 19 -10.45 -13.15 -38.60
N PRO A 20 -10.81 -12.00 -39.22
CA PRO A 20 -12.22 -11.64 -39.43
C PRO A 20 -13.02 -12.68 -40.23
N THR A 21 -12.37 -13.34 -41.19
CA THR A 21 -12.91 -14.47 -41.95
C THR A 21 -11.78 -15.46 -42.27
N LYS A 22 -12.13 -16.69 -42.66
CA LYS A 22 -11.16 -17.72 -43.13
C LYS A 22 -10.28 -17.26 -44.32
N LYS A 23 -10.75 -16.28 -45.11
CA LYS A 23 -10.01 -15.75 -46.28
C LYS A 23 -9.03 -14.63 -45.90
N CYS A 24 -9.25 -13.97 -44.76
CA CYS A 24 -8.36 -12.92 -44.29
C CYS A 24 -6.99 -13.50 -43.90
N ARG A 25 -5.95 -12.67 -44.03
CA ARG A 25 -4.57 -12.98 -43.60
C ARG A 25 -4.06 -12.03 -42.51
N ASN A 26 -4.65 -10.85 -42.41
CA ASN A 26 -4.28 -9.85 -41.40
C ASN A 26 -4.90 -10.25 -40.05
N VAL A 27 -4.04 -10.65 -39.12
CA VAL A 27 -4.40 -10.94 -37.74
C VAL A 27 -4.84 -9.64 -37.06
N ARG A 28 -5.92 -9.72 -36.29
CA ARG A 28 -6.43 -8.63 -35.46
C ARG A 28 -6.50 -9.08 -34.02
N THR A 29 -6.49 -8.12 -33.11
CA THR A 29 -6.70 -8.35 -31.68
C THR A 29 -7.97 -7.63 -31.28
N MET A 30 -8.80 -8.27 -30.45
CA MET A 30 -9.95 -7.65 -29.81
C MET A 30 -9.94 -8.01 -28.32
N THR A 31 -10.63 -7.19 -27.54
CA THR A 31 -10.84 -7.50 -26.12
C THR A 31 -12.20 -8.17 -25.94
N MET A 32 -12.20 -9.30 -25.25
CA MET A 32 -13.36 -10.11 -24.91
C MET A 32 -13.64 -10.02 -23.40
N LEU A 33 -14.85 -10.39 -23.00
CA LEU A 33 -15.27 -10.50 -21.60
C LEU A 33 -15.84 -11.90 -21.37
N ALA A 34 -15.44 -12.56 -20.30
CA ALA A 34 -16.01 -13.83 -19.85
C ALA A 34 -15.93 -13.92 -18.32
N SER A 35 -16.86 -14.65 -17.70
CA SER A 35 -16.88 -14.85 -16.25
C SER A 35 -16.01 -16.05 -15.86
N HIS A 36 -15.33 -15.92 -14.72
CA HIS A 36 -14.53 -16.99 -14.11
C HIS A 36 -14.82 -17.05 -12.61
N GLN A 37 -14.77 -18.26 -12.04
CA GLN A 37 -14.90 -18.46 -10.60
C GLN A 37 -13.53 -18.42 -9.95
N PHE A 38 -13.31 -17.41 -9.09
CA PHE A 38 -12.08 -17.25 -8.31
C PHE A 38 -12.25 -17.77 -6.90
N HIS A 39 -11.12 -18.02 -6.24
CA HIS A 39 -11.08 -18.56 -4.89
C HIS A 39 -10.22 -17.72 -3.95
N VAL A 40 -10.61 -17.65 -2.68
CA VAL A 40 -9.80 -17.11 -1.58
C VAL A 40 -9.72 -18.15 -0.48
N ARG A 41 -8.52 -18.39 0.05
CA ARG A 41 -8.30 -19.35 1.13
C ARG A 41 -9.02 -18.92 2.41
N LYS A 42 -9.67 -19.86 3.08
CA LYS A 42 -10.25 -19.70 4.41
C LYS A 42 -9.40 -20.42 5.45
N ILE A 43 -9.11 -19.74 6.55
CA ILE A 43 -8.46 -20.31 7.72
C ILE A 43 -9.15 -19.83 8.99
N SER A 44 -8.83 -20.47 10.12
CA SER A 44 -9.26 -20.01 11.43
C SER A 44 -8.26 -19.03 12.05
N SER A 45 -8.71 -18.16 12.96
CA SER A 45 -7.80 -17.31 13.74
C SER A 45 -6.80 -18.07 14.61
N LYS A 46 -7.04 -19.37 14.87
CA LYS A 46 -6.10 -20.25 15.57
C LYS A 46 -4.85 -20.57 14.74
N GLU A 47 -4.99 -20.56 13.41
CA GLU A 47 -3.87 -20.80 12.49
C GLU A 47 -3.07 -19.52 12.20
N ALA A 48 -3.66 -18.36 12.45
CA ALA A 48 -3.07 -17.05 12.22
C ALA A 48 -3.09 -16.20 13.51
N PRO A 49 -2.16 -16.45 14.45
CA PRO A 49 -2.08 -15.69 15.69
C PRO A 49 -1.83 -14.20 15.43
N VAL A 50 -2.25 -13.36 16.38
CA VAL A 50 -2.01 -11.91 16.33
C VAL A 50 -0.52 -11.65 16.54
N ALA A 51 0.11 -10.97 15.60
CA ALA A 51 1.52 -10.57 15.65
C ALA A 51 1.67 -9.14 16.19
N PHE A 52 0.78 -8.24 15.76
CA PHE A 52 0.78 -6.85 16.20
C PHE A 52 -0.63 -6.34 16.45
N LYS A 53 -0.77 -5.48 17.47
CA LYS A 53 -1.94 -4.58 17.59
C LYS A 53 -1.46 -3.14 17.51
N VAL A 54 -1.99 -2.42 16.55
CA VAL A 54 -1.66 -1.02 16.30
C VAL A 54 -2.78 -0.17 16.85
N THR A 55 -2.42 0.73 17.75
CA THR A 55 -3.26 1.86 18.18
C THR A 55 -2.74 3.09 17.48
N ALA A 56 -3.56 3.71 16.63
CA ALA A 56 -3.16 4.90 15.90
C ALA A 56 -4.32 5.89 15.83
N PHE A 57 -4.00 7.18 15.70
CA PHE A 57 -5.01 8.24 15.57
C PHE A 57 -6.01 7.97 14.44
N GLU A 58 -5.54 7.47 13.29
CA GLU A 58 -6.39 7.23 12.12
C GLU A 58 -7.33 6.03 12.32
N ALA A 59 -6.77 4.89 12.74
CA ALA A 59 -7.52 3.66 12.97
C ALA A 59 -6.65 2.62 13.69
N ASN A 60 -7.28 1.92 14.64
CA ASN A 60 -6.67 0.73 15.23
C ASN A 60 -6.58 -0.39 14.19
N ARG A 61 -5.46 -1.14 14.19
CA ARG A 61 -5.28 -2.30 13.32
C ARG A 61 -4.92 -3.53 14.14
N THR A 62 -5.39 -4.68 13.68
CA THR A 62 -4.85 -5.98 14.09
C THR A 62 -4.10 -6.57 12.91
N ILE A 63 -2.92 -7.12 13.18
CA ILE A 63 -2.08 -7.80 12.19
C ILE A 63 -1.81 -9.22 12.68
N ARG A 64 -2.06 -10.20 11.82
CA ARG A 64 -1.90 -11.63 12.09
C ARG A 64 -0.77 -12.21 11.25
N LEU A 65 -0.06 -13.18 11.81
CA LEU A 65 1.01 -13.91 11.12
C LEU A 65 0.47 -15.25 10.65
N PHE A 66 0.61 -15.55 9.36
CA PHE A 66 0.27 -16.85 8.79
C PHE A 66 1.37 -17.30 7.82
N ASN A 67 1.99 -18.46 8.09
CA ASN A 67 3.08 -19.02 7.28
C ASN A 67 4.19 -18.00 6.93
N GLY A 68 4.61 -17.20 7.91
CA GLY A 68 5.66 -16.19 7.71
C GLY A 68 5.22 -14.92 6.96
N THR A 69 3.93 -14.80 6.61
CA THR A 69 3.36 -13.61 5.96
C THR A 69 2.43 -12.88 6.92
N LEU A 70 2.53 -11.56 6.97
CA LEU A 70 1.67 -10.70 7.77
C LEU A 70 0.40 -10.32 6.99
N TYR A 71 -0.73 -10.36 7.68
CA TYR A 71 -2.03 -9.96 7.15
C TYR A 71 -2.68 -8.97 8.08
N GLY A 72 -3.13 -7.83 7.56
CA GLY A 72 -3.83 -6.78 8.30
C GLY A 72 -5.30 -6.68 7.91
N THR A 73 -6.10 -6.08 8.80
CA THR A 73 -7.49 -5.70 8.50
C THR A 73 -7.53 -4.64 7.38
N ILE A 74 -8.50 -4.75 6.48
CA ILE A 74 -8.72 -3.72 5.44
C ILE A 74 -9.07 -2.39 6.11
N ILE A 75 -8.29 -1.35 5.82
CA ILE A 75 -8.65 0.03 6.13
C ILE A 75 -8.88 0.76 4.82
N GLN A 76 -10.13 1.17 4.58
CA GLN A 76 -10.41 2.04 3.44
C GLN A 76 -9.78 3.41 3.68
N ARG A 77 -9.00 3.88 2.71
CA ARG A 77 -8.79 5.31 2.55
C ARG A 77 -10.13 5.92 2.09
N GLY A 78 -10.62 6.93 2.82
CA GLY A 78 -11.75 7.76 2.39
C GLY A 78 -13.15 7.39 2.89
N GLY A 79 -13.30 6.54 3.91
CA GLY A 79 -14.58 6.41 4.66
C GLY A 79 -15.70 5.56 4.02
N TYR A 80 -15.48 4.92 2.88
CA TYR A 80 -16.48 4.03 2.26
C TYR A 80 -16.41 2.63 2.83
N ARG A 81 -17.18 2.30 3.88
CA ARG A 81 -17.31 0.93 4.36
C ARG A 81 -17.90 0.06 3.25
N PHE A 82 -17.11 -0.88 2.73
CA PHE A 82 -17.66 -2.00 1.99
C PHE A 82 -18.52 -2.79 2.98
N ASP A 83 -19.83 -2.77 2.77
CA ASP A 83 -20.78 -3.59 3.52
C ASP A 83 -20.56 -5.11 3.26
N ASP A 84 -19.76 -5.44 2.24
CA ASP A 84 -19.46 -6.79 1.78
C ASP A 84 -17.98 -6.91 1.36
N PHE A 85 -17.27 -7.92 1.91
CA PHE A 85 -15.88 -8.23 1.56
C PHE A 85 -15.70 -8.68 0.10
N LEU A 86 -16.79 -8.99 -0.62
CA LEU A 86 -16.76 -9.30 -2.04
C LEU A 86 -16.33 -8.12 -2.91
N GLN A 87 -16.69 -6.89 -2.54
CA GLN A 87 -16.37 -5.70 -3.35
C GLN A 87 -14.86 -5.46 -3.51
N PRO A 88 -14.02 -5.53 -2.46
CA PRO A 88 -12.56 -5.52 -2.59
C PRO A 88 -12.01 -6.57 -3.56
N LEU A 89 -12.56 -7.79 -3.53
CA LEU A 89 -12.10 -8.89 -4.38
C LEU A 89 -12.44 -8.62 -5.85
N LEU A 90 -13.67 -8.21 -6.15
CA LEU A 90 -14.10 -7.84 -7.50
C LEU A 90 -13.29 -6.66 -8.05
N TRP A 91 -13.02 -5.65 -7.22
CA TRP A 91 -12.20 -4.51 -7.60
C TRP A 91 -10.75 -4.91 -7.91
N GLU A 92 -10.18 -5.84 -7.12
CA GLU A 92 -8.84 -6.35 -7.39
C GLU A 92 -8.79 -7.14 -8.71
N VAL A 93 -9.74 -8.05 -8.95
CA VAL A 93 -9.85 -8.78 -10.22
C VAL A 93 -9.89 -7.80 -11.40
N LYS A 94 -10.71 -6.75 -11.28
CA LYS A 94 -10.80 -5.69 -12.27
C LYS A 94 -9.48 -4.98 -12.54
N ARG A 95 -8.81 -4.56 -11.48
CA ARG A 95 -7.50 -3.91 -11.58
C ARG A 95 -6.48 -4.80 -12.28
N GLN A 96 -6.46 -6.10 -11.95
CA GLN A 96 -5.53 -7.05 -12.54
C GLN A 96 -5.80 -7.29 -14.02
N TYR A 97 -7.05 -7.60 -14.41
CA TYR A 97 -7.34 -7.84 -15.83
C TYR A 97 -7.10 -6.58 -16.68
N GLN A 98 -7.38 -5.38 -16.15
CA GLN A 98 -7.17 -4.13 -16.89
C GLN A 98 -5.69 -3.93 -17.23
N SER A 99 -4.81 -4.19 -16.26
CA SER A 99 -3.35 -4.14 -16.45
C SER A 99 -2.87 -5.17 -17.48
N LEU A 100 -3.39 -6.40 -17.42
CA LEU A 100 -3.02 -7.47 -18.35
C LEU A 100 -3.46 -7.16 -19.78
N VAL A 101 -4.72 -6.78 -19.97
CA VAL A 101 -5.29 -6.48 -21.28
C VAL A 101 -4.66 -5.24 -21.91
N HIS A 102 -4.35 -4.19 -21.12
CA HIS A 102 -3.67 -3.01 -21.66
C HIS A 102 -2.32 -3.37 -22.31
N LYS A 103 -1.61 -4.37 -21.79
CA LYS A 103 -0.36 -4.89 -22.38
C LYS A 103 -0.61 -5.82 -23.56
N GLN A 104 -1.61 -6.69 -23.47
CA GLN A 104 -1.89 -7.73 -24.47
C GLN A 104 -2.61 -7.19 -25.72
N ALA A 105 -3.41 -6.14 -25.55
CA ALA A 105 -4.25 -5.55 -26.57
C ALA A 105 -4.33 -4.02 -26.42
N PRO A 106 -3.20 -3.29 -26.52
CA PRO A 106 -3.16 -1.83 -26.29
C PRO A 106 -4.05 -1.04 -27.25
N ASN A 107 -4.23 -1.54 -28.48
CA ASN A 107 -5.12 -1.00 -29.51
C ASN A 107 -6.33 -1.93 -29.74
N GLY A 108 -6.62 -2.82 -28.80
CA GLY A 108 -7.70 -3.79 -28.91
C GLY A 108 -9.03 -3.11 -28.66
N ASP A 109 -9.86 -3.04 -29.69
CA ASP A 109 -11.22 -2.58 -29.50
C ASP A 109 -12.00 -3.61 -28.66
N MET A 110 -12.86 -3.10 -27.78
CA MET A 110 -13.77 -3.92 -26.97
C MET A 110 -14.88 -4.49 -27.85
N ALA A 111 -15.11 -5.81 -27.78
CA ALA A 111 -16.14 -6.49 -28.58
C ALA A 111 -17.54 -5.87 -28.42
N ASN A 112 -17.86 -5.32 -27.24
CA ASN A 112 -19.16 -4.74 -26.91
C ASN A 112 -19.41 -3.33 -27.50
N TYR A 113 -18.39 -2.66 -28.05
CA TYR A 113 -18.53 -1.30 -28.60
C TYR A 113 -18.93 -1.27 -30.08
N PHE A 114 -19.11 -2.41 -30.74
CA PHE A 114 -19.48 -2.49 -32.16
C PHE A 114 -20.89 -3.04 -32.39
N VAL A 115 -21.88 -2.46 -31.72
CA VAL A 115 -23.29 -2.77 -32.01
C VAL A 115 -23.63 -2.41 -33.47
N ASP A 116 -23.00 -1.36 -34.02
CA ASP A 116 -23.24 -0.87 -35.40
C ASP A 116 -22.32 -1.49 -36.47
N ARG A 117 -21.31 -2.26 -36.08
CA ARG A 117 -20.51 -3.09 -36.98
C ARG A 117 -20.44 -4.48 -36.38
N PRO A 118 -21.48 -5.33 -36.53
CA PRO A 118 -21.42 -6.69 -36.04
C PRO A 118 -20.24 -7.38 -36.74
N TYR A 119 -19.09 -7.42 -36.09
CA TYR A 119 -18.09 -8.42 -36.39
C TYR A 119 -18.83 -9.73 -36.20
N ASP A 120 -19.13 -10.38 -37.31
CA ASP A 120 -19.82 -11.65 -37.28
C ASP A 120 -18.88 -12.66 -36.64
N MET A 121 -18.99 -12.79 -35.32
CA MET A 121 -18.16 -13.66 -34.50
C MET A 121 -18.22 -15.10 -35.02
N ASN A 122 -19.33 -15.49 -35.66
CA ASN A 122 -19.51 -16.79 -36.29
C ASN A 122 -18.65 -16.99 -37.53
N LYS A 123 -18.23 -15.90 -38.21
CA LYS A 123 -17.31 -15.96 -39.36
C LYS A 123 -15.84 -15.83 -38.96
N SER A 124 -15.58 -15.26 -37.80
CA SER A 124 -14.22 -15.08 -37.28
C SER A 124 -13.57 -16.41 -36.91
N VAL A 125 -12.25 -16.48 -37.06
CA VAL A 125 -11.45 -17.64 -36.63
C VAL A 125 -10.57 -17.22 -35.48
N THR A 126 -10.77 -17.82 -34.30
CA THR A 126 -9.85 -17.66 -33.16
C THR A 126 -8.52 -18.31 -33.51
N LEU A 127 -7.42 -17.58 -33.33
CA LEU A 127 -6.08 -18.13 -33.43
C LEU A 127 -5.53 -18.47 -32.04
N SER A 128 -5.74 -17.57 -31.07
CA SER A 128 -5.36 -17.74 -29.68
C SER A 128 -6.13 -16.74 -28.82
N ASP A 129 -6.17 -16.99 -27.51
CA ASP A 129 -6.62 -16.00 -26.53
C ASP A 129 -5.81 -16.11 -25.24
N THR A 130 -6.03 -15.17 -24.33
CA THR A 130 -5.32 -15.07 -23.04
C THR A 130 -6.23 -15.34 -21.84
N PHE A 131 -7.41 -15.96 -22.03
CA PHE A 131 -8.41 -16.08 -20.96
C PHE A 131 -7.88 -16.91 -19.78
N ASP A 132 -7.46 -18.15 -20.04
CA ASP A 132 -6.96 -19.06 -18.99
C ASP A 132 -5.69 -18.51 -18.33
N GLU A 133 -4.78 -17.93 -19.13
CA GLU A 133 -3.56 -17.29 -18.63
C GLU A 133 -3.88 -16.12 -17.68
N ASN A 134 -4.86 -15.27 -18.06
CA ASN A 134 -5.28 -14.15 -17.23
C ASN A 134 -5.94 -14.64 -15.93
N CYS A 135 -6.84 -15.62 -16.02
CA CYS A 135 -7.50 -16.20 -14.85
C CYS A 135 -6.47 -16.80 -13.88
N GLN A 136 -5.49 -17.55 -14.39
CA GLN A 136 -4.42 -18.11 -13.56
C GLN A 136 -3.61 -17.00 -12.86
N LYS A 137 -3.16 -15.98 -13.59
CA LYS A 137 -2.40 -14.86 -13.02
C LYS A 137 -3.18 -14.08 -11.96
N ILE A 138 -4.47 -13.87 -12.20
CA ILE A 138 -5.36 -13.20 -11.26
C ILE A 138 -5.54 -14.07 -10.01
N GLN A 139 -5.76 -15.38 -10.17
CA GLN A 139 -5.89 -16.31 -9.04
C GLN A 139 -4.60 -16.35 -8.19
N GLU A 140 -3.43 -16.45 -8.82
CA GLU A 140 -2.13 -16.40 -8.13
C GLU A 140 -1.95 -15.10 -7.35
N HIS A 141 -2.36 -13.97 -7.92
CA HIS A 141 -2.32 -12.68 -7.25
C HIS A 141 -3.26 -12.61 -6.03
N LEU A 142 -4.48 -13.14 -6.16
CA LEU A 142 -5.44 -13.22 -5.05
C LEU A 142 -4.90 -14.10 -3.92
N ASP A 143 -4.30 -15.26 -4.25
CA ASP A 143 -3.70 -16.19 -3.29
C ASP A 143 -2.52 -15.58 -2.52
N GLN A 144 -1.79 -14.65 -3.13
CA GLN A 144 -0.67 -13.94 -2.50
C GLN A 144 -1.13 -12.75 -1.64
N LYS A 145 -2.30 -12.18 -1.94
CA LYS A 145 -2.75 -10.91 -1.36
C LYS A 145 -3.82 -11.07 -0.29
N PHE A 146 -4.70 -12.05 -0.40
CA PHE A 146 -5.89 -12.13 0.44
C PHE A 146 -6.00 -13.44 1.21
N LEU A 147 -6.60 -13.32 2.39
CA LEU A 147 -6.92 -14.44 3.25
C LEU A 147 -8.24 -14.18 3.96
N LEU A 148 -9.11 -15.19 4.06
CA LEU A 148 -10.30 -15.11 4.90
C LEU A 148 -10.00 -15.77 6.24
N ILE A 149 -10.09 -15.00 7.32
CA ILE A 149 -9.87 -15.48 8.69
C ILE A 149 -11.17 -15.32 9.45
N ASP A 150 -11.76 -16.43 9.89
CA ASP A 150 -13.06 -16.48 10.59
C ASP A 150 -14.19 -15.71 9.86
N GLY A 151 -14.15 -15.69 8.52
CA GLY A 151 -15.15 -15.03 7.68
C GLY A 151 -14.89 -13.55 7.37
N GLU A 152 -13.84 -12.97 7.93
CA GLU A 152 -13.40 -11.61 7.61
C GLU A 152 -12.28 -11.63 6.57
N LEU A 153 -12.23 -10.63 5.69
CA LEU A 153 -11.19 -10.49 4.67
C LEU A 153 -9.99 -9.73 5.19
N TRP A 154 -8.84 -10.38 5.10
CA TRP A 154 -7.53 -9.87 5.50
C TRP A 154 -6.64 -9.71 4.28
N VAL A 155 -5.77 -8.70 4.32
CA VAL A 155 -4.88 -8.34 3.20
C VAL A 155 -3.44 -8.45 3.65
N LYS A 156 -2.59 -9.01 2.80
CA LYS A 156 -1.15 -9.00 2.99
C LYS A 156 -0.69 -7.59 3.31
N THR A 157 0.10 -7.46 4.37
CA THR A 157 0.67 -6.21 4.83
C THR A 157 2.12 -6.45 5.24
N GLU A 158 2.83 -5.37 5.51
CA GLU A 158 4.23 -5.41 5.95
C GLU A 158 4.31 -5.22 7.47
N GLU A 159 5.50 -5.37 8.02
CA GLU A 159 5.74 -5.07 9.43
C GLU A 159 5.51 -3.57 9.70
N PRO A 160 4.69 -3.21 10.71
CA PRO A 160 4.48 -1.82 11.09
C PRO A 160 5.74 -1.25 11.74
N ARG A 161 6.04 0.02 11.48
CA ARG A 161 7.20 0.73 12.03
C ARG A 161 6.82 2.14 12.44
N TYR A 162 7.55 2.73 13.38
CA TYR A 162 7.40 4.16 13.66
C TYR A 162 8.20 4.98 12.66
N GLU A 163 7.61 6.08 12.20
CA GLU A 163 8.26 7.07 11.35
C GLU A 163 8.14 8.44 12.02
N VAL A 164 9.26 9.15 12.18
CA VAL A 164 9.27 10.53 12.66
C VAL A 164 9.48 11.46 11.47
N VAL A 165 8.53 12.37 11.24
CA VAL A 165 8.58 13.29 10.11
C VAL A 165 8.47 14.73 10.54
N THR A 166 9.10 15.59 9.77
CA THR A 166 9.07 17.04 9.95
C THR A 166 8.33 17.68 8.79
N MET A 167 7.61 18.75 9.08
CA MET A 167 6.87 19.51 8.08
C MET A 167 7.16 21.00 8.27
N GLY A 168 7.21 21.74 7.16
CA GLY A 168 7.41 23.18 7.20
C GLY A 168 8.80 23.60 7.70
N LEU A 169 8.86 24.72 8.43
CA LEU A 169 10.08 25.50 8.68
C LEU A 169 10.52 25.45 10.14
N GLY A 170 9.97 24.53 10.93
CA GLY A 170 10.18 24.50 12.38
C GLY A 170 9.50 25.69 13.07
N HIS A 171 9.80 25.91 14.35
CA HIS A 171 9.27 27.00 15.16
C HIS A 171 7.73 27.07 15.14
N ASN A 172 7.08 25.91 15.25
CA ASN A 172 5.62 25.71 15.15
C ASN A 172 5.04 25.99 13.76
N HIS A 173 5.87 26.08 12.72
CA HIS A 173 5.43 26.13 11.32
C HIS A 173 5.55 24.75 10.67
N GLY A 174 4.43 24.01 10.64
CA GLY A 174 4.31 22.67 10.06
C GLY A 174 4.53 21.56 11.09
N GLY A 175 5.57 21.68 11.92
CA GLY A 175 5.77 20.86 13.12
C GLY A 175 6.51 19.55 12.91
N THR A 176 6.50 18.73 13.96
CA THR A 176 7.12 17.41 14.05
C THR A 176 6.06 16.37 14.43
N ALA A 177 5.93 15.30 13.65
CA ALA A 177 4.94 14.25 13.83
C ALA A 177 5.57 12.85 13.91
N MET A 178 4.85 11.91 14.52
CA MET A 178 5.22 10.50 14.56
C MET A 178 4.05 9.65 14.05
N PHE A 179 4.29 8.85 13.03
CA PHE A 179 3.30 7.97 12.38
C PHE A 179 3.66 6.50 12.54
N ILE A 180 2.70 5.63 12.21
CA ILE A 180 2.94 4.18 12.08
C ILE A 180 2.74 3.83 10.61
N GLU A 181 3.83 3.43 9.96
CA GLU A 181 3.88 3.18 8.53
C GLU A 181 4.22 1.71 8.21
N TYR A 182 3.94 1.33 6.95
CA TYR A 182 4.09 -0.04 6.45
C TYR A 182 5.07 -0.14 5.28
N ASP A 183 5.66 0.98 4.89
CA ASP A 183 6.64 1.10 3.83
C ASP A 183 7.69 2.15 4.19
N TYR A 184 8.73 2.25 3.36
CA TYR A 184 9.74 3.30 3.48
C TYR A 184 9.51 4.32 2.38
N ASN A 185 9.46 5.59 2.76
CA ASN A 185 9.51 6.73 1.87
C ASN A 185 10.97 7.06 1.52
N GLU A 186 11.29 7.05 0.22
CA GLU A 186 12.64 7.33 -0.31
C GLU A 186 13.15 8.73 0.01
N ASN A 187 12.27 9.67 0.36
CA ASN A 187 12.65 11.03 0.76
C ASN A 187 13.09 11.13 2.21
N ILE A 188 12.77 10.15 3.05
CA ILE A 188 12.99 10.17 4.50
C ILE A 188 14.21 9.32 4.84
N SER A 189 15.12 9.87 5.66
CA SER A 189 16.31 9.17 6.12
C SER A 189 15.95 7.95 6.98
N ASN A 190 16.75 6.88 6.88
CA ASN A 190 16.71 5.73 7.79
C ASN A 190 16.90 6.07 9.27
N ASP A 191 17.36 7.28 9.59
CA ASP A 191 17.44 7.81 10.96
C ASP A 191 16.08 8.12 11.58
N ASN A 192 15.05 8.28 10.76
CA ASN A 192 13.71 8.63 11.17
C ASN A 192 12.77 7.43 11.36
N TYR A 193 13.26 6.21 11.12
CA TYR A 193 12.46 5.00 11.25
C TYR A 193 12.91 4.14 12.43
N PHE A 194 11.93 3.59 13.14
CA PHE A 194 12.15 2.74 14.30
C PHE A 194 11.27 1.50 14.19
N ARG A 195 11.79 0.35 14.63
CA ARG A 195 11.07 -0.93 14.61
C ARG A 195 9.83 -0.89 15.50
N ALA A 196 8.94 -1.87 15.30
CA ALA A 196 7.73 -2.05 16.09
C ALA A 196 7.98 -2.10 17.62
N ASP A 197 9.11 -2.64 18.04
CA ASP A 197 9.51 -2.80 19.44
C ASP A 197 10.32 -1.61 20.02
N GLN A 198 10.54 -0.55 19.24
CA GLN A 198 11.36 0.61 19.60
C GLN A 198 10.54 1.87 19.91
N PHE A 199 9.37 1.68 20.54
CA PHE A 199 8.45 2.78 20.84
C PHE A 199 9.12 3.92 21.62
N LYS A 200 9.88 3.59 22.68
CA LYS A 200 10.48 4.60 23.56
C LYS A 200 11.54 5.41 22.80
N GLU A 201 12.37 4.73 22.03
CA GLU A 201 13.43 5.32 21.21
C GLU A 201 12.84 6.26 20.15
N ALA A 202 11.78 5.82 19.46
CA ALA A 202 11.08 6.63 18.47
C ALA A 202 10.52 7.91 19.10
N TYR A 203 9.91 7.78 20.27
CA TYR A 203 9.26 8.89 20.95
C TYR A 203 10.24 9.91 21.54
N ASP A 204 11.31 9.41 22.19
CA ASP A 204 12.39 10.26 22.69
C ASP A 204 13.07 11.00 21.53
N TYR A 205 13.24 10.33 20.39
CA TYR A 205 13.77 10.95 19.18
C TYR A 205 12.83 12.02 18.62
N ALA A 206 11.52 11.75 18.53
CA ALA A 206 10.53 12.73 18.07
C ALA A 206 10.52 14.00 18.93
N ILE A 207 10.60 13.87 20.26
CA ILE A 207 10.72 15.01 21.18
C ILE A 207 12.01 15.78 20.89
N LYS A 208 13.14 15.08 20.74
CA LYS A 208 14.44 15.72 20.45
C LYS A 208 14.42 16.50 19.13
N VAL A 209 13.82 15.93 18.08
CA VAL A 209 13.66 16.60 16.78
C VAL A 209 12.81 17.86 16.94
N ALA A 210 11.66 17.77 17.63
CA ALA A 210 10.80 18.92 17.88
C ALA A 210 11.51 20.01 18.70
N GLU A 211 12.29 19.64 19.73
CA GLU A 211 13.09 20.57 20.53
C GLU A 211 14.15 21.29 19.69
N ASN A 212 14.88 20.57 18.84
CA ASN A 212 15.90 21.15 17.96
C ASN A 212 15.31 22.13 16.95
N ARG A 213 14.12 21.83 16.42
CA ARG A 213 13.41 22.68 15.46
C ARG A 213 12.68 23.86 16.10
N GLY A 214 12.65 23.93 17.42
CA GLY A 214 11.83 24.92 18.14
C GLY A 214 10.32 24.69 18.02
N ASP A 215 9.87 23.48 17.68
CA ASP A 215 8.46 23.09 17.60
C ASP A 215 7.87 22.85 19.01
N THR A 216 7.79 23.90 19.81
CA THR A 216 7.36 23.86 21.22
C THR A 216 5.97 23.25 21.42
N ASP A 217 5.07 23.45 20.44
CA ASP A 217 3.70 22.95 20.52
C ASP A 217 3.68 21.42 20.39
N ASP A 218 4.54 20.86 19.53
CA ASP A 218 4.71 19.42 19.39
C ASP A 218 5.42 18.80 20.59
N VAL A 219 6.42 19.49 21.16
CA VAL A 219 7.07 19.05 22.42
C VAL A 219 6.02 18.92 23.54
N ALA A 220 5.14 19.92 23.68
CA ALA A 220 4.07 19.89 24.68
C ALA A 220 3.07 18.76 24.39
N ARG A 221 2.66 18.62 23.12
CA ARG A 221 1.75 17.56 22.66
C ARG A 221 2.31 16.17 22.97
N PHE A 222 3.56 15.89 22.58
CA PHE A 222 4.21 14.62 22.83
C PHE A 222 4.30 14.29 24.34
N LYS A 223 4.63 15.27 25.19
CA LYS A 223 4.68 15.07 26.64
C LYS A 223 3.29 14.76 27.22
N GLU A 224 2.24 15.41 26.73
CA GLU A 224 0.86 15.15 27.19
C GLU A 224 0.31 13.81 26.66
N GLU A 225 0.67 13.41 25.44
CA GLU A 225 0.34 12.11 24.87
C GLU A 225 0.93 10.95 25.69
N LEU A 226 2.18 11.05 26.15
CA LEU A 226 2.79 10.05 27.05
C LEU A 226 2.05 9.93 28.38
N LYS A 227 1.57 11.07 28.91
CA LYS A 227 0.87 11.13 30.18
C LYS A 227 -0.56 10.57 30.08
N THR A 228 -1.29 10.95 29.03
CA THR A 228 -2.73 10.63 28.89
C THR A 228 -2.98 9.34 28.13
N ARG A 229 -2.05 8.94 27.26
CA ARG A 229 -2.17 7.81 26.32
C ARG A 229 -3.38 7.88 25.38
N LYS A 230 -4.05 9.03 25.27
CA LYS A 230 -5.33 9.16 24.52
C LYS A 230 -5.15 9.24 23.01
N LEU A 231 -4.06 9.86 22.55
CA LEU A 231 -3.75 10.05 21.13
C LEU A 231 -2.43 9.38 20.75
N LEU A 232 -2.00 8.41 21.56
CA LEU A 232 -0.71 7.78 21.42
C LEU A 232 -0.72 6.78 20.26
N ASN A 233 0.16 6.99 19.29
CA ASN A 233 0.49 5.97 18.29
C ASN A 233 1.37 4.90 18.96
N TYR A 234 0.86 3.67 19.04
CA TYR A 234 1.51 2.57 19.74
C TYR A 234 1.32 1.23 19.02
N ILE A 235 2.40 0.45 18.93
CA ILE A 235 2.44 -0.90 18.40
C ILE A 235 2.68 -1.86 19.57
N GLU A 236 1.68 -2.68 19.89
CA GLU A 236 1.84 -3.83 20.77
C GLU A 236 2.40 -5.00 19.95
N VAL A 237 3.61 -5.43 20.27
CA VAL A 237 4.25 -6.62 19.67
C VAL A 237 3.80 -7.86 20.43
N CYS A 238 2.99 -8.70 19.79
CA CYS A 238 2.48 -9.94 20.36
C CYS A 238 3.33 -11.17 19.99
N ILE A 239 4.06 -11.11 18.87
CA ILE A 239 5.01 -12.14 18.42
C ILE A 239 6.36 -11.46 18.15
N PRO A 240 7.33 -11.52 19.07
CA PRO A 240 8.62 -10.86 18.90
C PRO A 240 9.39 -11.29 17.64
N GLU A 241 9.28 -12.55 17.25
CA GLU A 241 9.93 -13.11 16.06
C GLU A 241 9.35 -12.55 14.74
N ALA A 242 8.19 -11.90 14.80
CA ALA A 242 7.61 -11.19 13.66
C ALA A 242 8.26 -9.82 13.43
N VAL A 243 9.11 -9.35 14.36
CA VAL A 243 9.91 -8.12 14.23
C VAL A 243 11.22 -8.45 13.53
N GLY A 244 11.25 -8.26 12.22
CA GLY A 244 12.37 -8.61 11.35
C GLY A 244 13.03 -7.43 10.64
N LEU A 245 12.39 -6.24 10.61
CA LEU A 245 12.95 -5.07 9.93
C LEU A 245 14.24 -4.54 10.59
N ASP A 246 15.13 -4.02 9.75
CA ASP A 246 16.30 -3.25 10.15
C ASP A 246 16.33 -1.95 9.33
N PRO A 247 15.72 -0.85 9.82
CA PRO A 247 15.66 0.40 9.06
C PRO A 247 17.02 0.91 8.60
N LYS A 248 18.11 0.68 9.35
CA LYS A 248 19.45 1.13 8.96
C LYS A 248 19.96 0.43 7.71
N LYS A 249 19.53 -0.82 7.50
CA LYS A 249 19.88 -1.63 6.34
C LYS A 249 18.86 -1.51 5.22
N ASP A 250 17.58 -1.46 5.56
CA ASP A 250 16.47 -1.63 4.63
C ASP A 250 15.95 -0.30 4.05
N ALA A 251 16.14 0.82 4.76
CA ALA A 251 15.76 2.15 4.30
C ALA A 251 16.96 2.94 3.74
N GLY A 252 16.67 3.85 2.81
CA GLY A 252 17.66 4.74 2.21
C GLY A 252 18.10 5.88 3.14
N LYS A 253 19.08 6.67 2.68
CA LYS A 253 19.53 7.88 3.40
C LYS A 253 18.57 9.07 3.26
N GLY A 254 17.42 8.89 2.64
CA GLY A 254 16.51 9.97 2.28
C GLY A 254 17.03 10.81 1.11
N ASN A 255 16.32 11.89 0.84
CA ASN A 255 16.71 12.84 -0.20
C ASN A 255 17.80 13.80 0.34
N PRO A 256 18.99 13.88 -0.28
CA PRO A 256 20.08 14.73 0.22
C PRO A 256 19.70 16.21 0.36
N LEU A 257 18.95 16.76 -0.60
CA LEU A 257 18.51 18.16 -0.55
C LEU A 257 17.59 18.41 0.65
N LEU A 258 16.63 17.50 0.89
CA LEU A 258 15.72 17.63 2.02
C LEU A 258 16.45 17.49 3.36
N ASN A 259 17.44 16.61 3.44
CA ASN A 259 18.27 16.49 4.64
C ASN A 259 19.06 17.78 4.92
N GLU A 260 19.68 18.38 3.90
CA GLU A 260 20.40 19.67 4.07
C GLU A 260 19.45 20.82 4.45
N MET A 261 18.22 20.81 3.93
CA MET A 261 17.17 21.76 4.33
C MET A 261 16.76 21.56 5.79
N GLU A 262 16.60 20.31 6.22
CA GLU A 262 16.27 19.96 7.61
C GLU A 262 17.38 20.40 8.58
N ASP A 263 18.65 20.21 8.21
CA ASP A 263 19.80 20.69 8.97
C ASP A 263 19.77 22.22 9.14
N ALA A 264 19.47 22.95 8.05
CA ALA A 264 19.34 24.41 8.09
C ALA A 264 18.17 24.87 8.97
N ILE A 265 17.04 24.17 8.93
CA ILE A 265 15.87 24.46 9.78
C ILE A 265 16.21 24.21 11.24
N SER A 266 16.71 23.02 11.58
CA SER A 266 17.06 22.63 12.95
C SER A 266 18.17 23.49 13.57
N GLY A 267 19.03 24.11 12.75
CA GLY A 267 20.07 25.03 13.20
C GLY A 267 19.62 26.49 13.36
N SER A 268 18.36 26.81 13.04
CA SER A 268 17.88 28.19 13.00
C SER A 268 17.26 28.64 14.33
N PRO A 269 17.38 29.94 14.69
CA PRO A 269 16.77 30.48 15.92
C PRO A 269 15.29 30.83 15.77
N ASP A 270 14.81 31.05 14.54
CA ASP A 270 13.44 31.43 14.23
C ASP A 270 13.05 31.03 12.79
N LYS A 271 11.74 31.08 12.51
CA LYS A 271 11.18 30.68 11.21
C LYS A 271 11.67 31.51 10.03
N GLN A 272 12.04 32.79 10.23
CA GLN A 272 12.53 33.64 9.15
C GLN A 272 13.95 33.23 8.76
N SER A 273 14.80 32.95 9.75
CA SER A 273 16.13 32.42 9.57
C SER A 273 16.11 31.02 8.92
N ALA A 274 15.20 30.15 9.38
CA ALA A 274 14.98 28.83 8.78
C ALA A 274 14.57 28.93 7.30
N ALA A 275 13.63 29.83 6.97
CA ALA A 275 13.22 30.07 5.59
C ALA A 275 14.40 30.50 4.72
N LEU A 276 15.22 31.45 5.20
CA LEU A 276 16.40 31.92 4.47
C LEU A 276 17.42 30.78 4.27
N GLY A 277 17.64 29.95 5.29
CA GLY A 277 18.48 28.75 5.20
C GLY A 277 18.00 27.80 4.10
N VAL A 278 16.72 27.45 4.09
CA VAL A 278 16.11 26.59 3.06
C VAL A 278 16.27 27.19 1.66
N PHE A 279 16.02 28.50 1.50
CA PHE A 279 16.22 29.17 0.20
C PHE A 279 17.67 29.10 -0.27
N LEU A 280 18.64 29.36 0.63
CA LEU A 280 20.06 29.29 0.30
C LEU A 280 20.48 27.87 -0.08
N THR A 281 20.02 26.85 0.66
CA THR A 281 20.25 25.44 0.32
C THR A 281 19.63 25.07 -1.03
N ALA A 282 18.41 25.50 -1.34
CA ALA A 282 17.82 25.25 -2.65
C ALA A 282 18.65 25.86 -3.80
N LEU A 283 19.15 27.08 -3.60
CA LEU A 283 19.96 27.79 -4.61
C LEU A 283 21.31 27.12 -4.90
N THR A 284 21.92 26.41 -3.93
CA THR A 284 23.19 25.71 -4.16
C THR A 284 23.03 24.49 -5.06
N HIS A 285 21.84 23.91 -5.12
CA HIS A 285 21.50 22.73 -5.94
C HIS A 285 20.94 23.06 -7.34
N LEU A 286 20.70 24.34 -7.65
CA LEU A 286 20.25 24.81 -8.98
C LEU A 286 21.39 25.01 -10.00
N LYS A 287 22.62 24.62 -9.65
CA LYS A 287 23.82 24.78 -10.49
C LYS A 287 24.08 23.59 -11.41
#